data_AF-A0AAW2PVZ4-F1
#
_entry.id   AF-A0AAW2PVZ4-F1
#
_cell.length_a   1.000
_cell.length_b   1.000
_cell.length_c   1.000
_cell.angle_alpha   90.00
_cell.angle_beta   90.00
_cell.angle_gamma   90.00
#
_symmetry.space_group_name_H-M   'P 1'
#
loop_
_entity.id
_entity.type
_entity.pdbx_description
1 polymer ?
#
loop_
_entity_poly.entity_id
_entity_poly.type
_entity_poly.pdbx_seq_one_letter_code
_entity_poly.pdbx_strand_id
1 'polypeptide(L)'
;MAARFFTYSCSSLHSFHSHGRSNFNLSSSFSLSRPSFILLSNRASDRLKKVSSKNSAWNAFISRAFMSSSISTEAKVSKEYGSEQIQVLEGLDPVRKRPGMYIGSTGSRGLHHLVYEILDNAIDEAQAGFASKIEVILLADNSVSITDNGRGKPLHDVVAFRKETEGISIDLALQWCSDAYSDTLLGYANSIRTVDGGTHIDGVKASLTRTLNNLGKKSKVIKEKDISLSGEHVREGLTCVISVKVPNPEFEGQTKTRLGNPEVRKVVDQAIQEYLTEYLELHPDVLDAILSKSLNALKAALAAKRARELVRQKSVLKSSSLPGKLADCSATNPEESEIFIVEGDSAGGSAKQGRDRRFQAVLPLRGKILNIERKDEAAMYKNEEIQNLILGLGLGVKGEDFRKDSLRYHKIIILTDADVDGAHIRTLLLTFFFRYQRALFDEGCIYVGVPPLYKVERGKQAYYCFDDAELKKLQSSFPANASYNIQRFKGLGEMMPSQLWETTLNPETRLLKQLKVEDVAEASVVFSSLMGARVDVRKELIQKSASVVKLDQLDI
;
A
#
# COMPACT_ATOMS: atom_id res chain seq x y z
N MET A 1 -7.57 -10.53 -12.70
CA MET A 1 -8.05 -9.92 -11.44
C MET A 1 -7.10 -8.85 -10.92
N ALA A 2 -5.88 -9.18 -10.48
CA ALA A 2 -4.90 -8.18 -10.04
C ALA A 2 -4.57 -7.13 -11.13
N ALA A 3 -4.57 -7.55 -12.41
CA ALA A 3 -4.36 -6.66 -13.55
C ALA A 3 -5.47 -5.60 -13.79
N ARG A 4 -6.66 -5.73 -13.17
CA ARG A 4 -7.78 -4.79 -13.38
C ARG A 4 -7.61 -3.44 -12.66
N PHE A 5 -6.66 -3.35 -11.73
CA PHE A 5 -6.36 -2.13 -10.97
C PHE A 5 -5.20 -1.32 -11.56
N PHE A 6 -4.70 -1.76 -12.72
CA PHE A 6 -3.65 -1.07 -13.45
C PHE A 6 -4.23 -0.57 -14.76
N THR A 7 -4.33 0.76 -14.92
CA THR A 7 -4.73 1.36 -16.20
C THR A 7 -3.61 1.27 -17.24
N TYR A 8 -3.97 0.97 -18.48
CA TYR A 8 -3.07 1.04 -19.62
C TYR A 8 -3.06 2.46 -20.19
N SER A 9 -1.94 3.19 -20.07
CA SER A 9 -1.75 4.37 -20.92
C SER A 9 -1.12 3.93 -22.24
N CYS A 10 -1.90 3.97 -23.33
CA CYS A 10 -1.37 3.82 -24.67
C CYS A 10 -0.75 5.15 -25.11
N SER A 11 0.58 5.26 -25.10
CA SER A 11 1.28 6.42 -25.66
C SER A 11 1.65 6.12 -27.11
N SER A 12 0.70 6.28 -28.04
CA SER A 12 1.00 6.34 -29.48
C SER A 12 1.46 7.76 -29.83
N LEU A 13 2.77 7.98 -29.89
CA LEU A 13 3.36 9.16 -30.51
C LEU A 13 3.28 8.99 -32.04
N HIS A 14 2.20 9.46 -32.66
CA HIS A 14 2.18 9.68 -34.10
C HIS A 14 2.50 11.14 -34.42
N SER A 15 3.68 11.35 -34.99
CA SER A 15 4.09 12.57 -35.66
C SER A 15 3.22 12.78 -36.91
N PHE A 16 2.42 13.84 -36.91
CA PHE A 16 1.69 14.27 -38.11
C PHE A 16 2.67 14.98 -39.07
N HIS A 17 2.83 14.42 -40.26
CA HIS A 17 3.22 15.17 -41.45
C HIS A 17 1.99 15.45 -42.31
N SER A 18 1.81 16.73 -42.61
CA SER A 18 0.80 17.30 -43.51
C SER A 18 0.96 16.82 -44.95
N HIS A 19 -0.14 16.54 -45.65
CA HIS A 19 -0.50 17.06 -46.99
C HIS A 19 -1.82 16.44 -47.49
N GLY A 20 -2.65 17.25 -48.17
CA GLY A 20 -3.53 16.75 -49.24
C GLY A 20 -5.04 16.69 -48.97
N ARG A 21 -5.76 17.62 -49.61
CA ARG A 21 -7.23 17.74 -49.75
C ARG A 21 -7.94 16.45 -50.19
N SER A 22 -9.17 16.23 -49.73
CA SER A 22 -10.38 16.22 -50.58
C SER A 22 -11.66 15.97 -49.78
N ASN A 23 -12.70 16.72 -50.13
CA ASN A 23 -14.07 16.64 -49.62
C ASN A 23 -14.75 15.34 -50.05
N PHE A 24 -15.49 14.69 -49.17
CA PHE A 24 -16.74 14.02 -49.53
C PHE A 24 -17.69 13.97 -48.33
N ASN A 25 -18.82 14.69 -48.48
CA ASN A 25 -20.02 14.53 -47.66
C ASN A 25 -20.77 13.29 -48.13
N LEU A 26 -21.26 12.47 -47.20
CA LEU A 26 -22.51 11.73 -47.39
C LEU A 26 -23.14 11.42 -46.03
N SER A 27 -24.25 12.12 -45.81
CA SER A 27 -25.27 11.89 -44.81
C SER A 27 -26.05 10.60 -45.09
N SER A 28 -26.37 9.82 -44.06
CA SER A 28 -27.77 9.39 -43.86
C SER A 28 -27.97 8.90 -42.42
N SER A 29 -29.09 9.35 -41.90
CA SER A 29 -29.59 9.31 -40.54
C SER A 29 -30.65 8.22 -40.40
N PHE A 30 -30.69 7.52 -39.26
CA PHE A 30 -31.95 7.05 -38.68
C PHE A 30 -31.95 7.29 -37.17
N SER A 31 -32.92 8.10 -36.76
CA SER A 31 -33.22 8.53 -35.41
C SER A 31 -34.45 7.80 -34.89
N LEU A 32 -34.47 7.51 -33.60
CA LEU A 32 -35.63 7.50 -32.68
C LEU A 32 -35.01 7.46 -31.26
N SER A 33 -35.44 8.16 -30.21
CA SER A 33 -36.15 9.43 -30.02
C SER A 33 -36.02 9.73 -28.52
N ARG A 34 -35.59 10.96 -28.22
CA ARG A 34 -35.62 11.75 -26.97
C ARG A 34 -36.96 11.70 -26.18
N PRO A 35 -37.03 12.10 -24.89
CA PRO A 35 -36.75 13.47 -24.38
C PRO A 35 -35.89 13.53 -23.11
N SER A 36 -34.87 14.40 -22.96
CA SER A 36 -34.79 15.88 -23.04
C SER A 36 -35.51 16.63 -21.91
N PHE A 37 -34.71 17.19 -20.99
CA PHE A 37 -34.69 18.63 -20.66
C PHE A 37 -33.21 18.98 -20.35
N ILE A 38 -32.36 19.63 -21.18
CA ILE A 38 -32.36 21.00 -21.75
C ILE A 38 -32.35 22.03 -20.59
N LEU A 39 -31.42 22.99 -20.42
CA LEU A 39 -30.43 23.74 -21.22
C LEU A 39 -29.58 24.53 -20.17
N LEU A 40 -28.43 25.20 -20.39
CA LEU A 40 -27.56 25.51 -21.53
C LEU A 40 -26.32 26.23 -20.98
N SER A 41 -25.19 26.02 -21.69
CA SER A 41 -24.22 27.02 -22.18
C SER A 41 -23.49 27.95 -21.19
N ASN A 42 -22.24 28.37 -21.42
CA ASN A 42 -21.25 28.22 -22.50
C ASN A 42 -19.90 28.58 -21.84
N ARG A 43 -18.80 27.89 -22.15
CA ARG A 43 -17.70 28.35 -23.03
C ARG A 43 -17.34 29.84 -22.89
N ALA A 44 -16.08 30.28 -22.83
CA ALA A 44 -14.77 29.62 -22.81
C ALA A 44 -13.69 30.70 -22.59
N SER A 45 -12.50 30.23 -22.19
CA SER A 45 -11.16 30.66 -22.64
C SER A 45 -10.60 32.06 -22.32
N ASP A 46 -9.48 31.99 -21.59
CA ASP A 46 -8.12 32.47 -21.96
C ASP A 46 -7.52 33.78 -21.42
N ARG A 47 -6.34 33.55 -20.80
CA ARG A 47 -5.04 34.26 -20.89
C ARG A 47 -4.64 35.34 -19.86
N LEU A 48 -3.52 34.99 -19.23
CA LEU A 48 -2.51 35.76 -18.51
C LEU A 48 -1.93 36.97 -19.28
N LYS A 49 -1.58 38.05 -18.56
CA LYS A 49 -0.18 38.56 -18.42
C LYS A 49 -0.04 39.84 -17.55
N LYS A 50 0.92 39.75 -16.61
CA LYS A 50 1.99 40.68 -16.18
C LYS A 50 1.74 42.17 -15.83
N VAL A 51 2.03 42.47 -14.55
CA VAL A 51 3.09 43.39 -14.02
C VAL A 51 3.21 44.81 -14.58
N SER A 52 3.09 45.84 -13.72
CA SER A 52 4.17 46.82 -13.43
C SER A 52 3.74 47.83 -12.35
N SER A 53 4.69 48.15 -11.48
CA SER A 53 4.68 49.10 -10.38
C SER A 53 5.00 50.56 -10.81
N LYS A 54 4.61 51.52 -9.95
CA LYS A 54 5.37 52.71 -9.46
C LYS A 54 4.39 53.66 -8.74
N ASN A 55 4.58 53.91 -7.44
CA ASN A 55 5.15 55.13 -6.83
C ASN A 55 4.38 56.43 -7.19
N SER A 56 4.06 57.38 -6.32
CA SER A 56 4.35 57.64 -4.91
C SER A 56 3.72 59.01 -4.56
N ALA A 57 3.45 59.24 -3.27
CA ALA A 57 3.61 60.51 -2.54
C ALA A 57 2.49 61.59 -2.48
N TRP A 58 2.00 61.73 -1.23
CA TRP A 58 1.93 62.95 -0.39
C TRP A 58 0.78 63.98 -0.48
N ASN A 59 0.32 64.34 0.74
CA ASN A 59 -0.29 65.59 1.23
C ASN A 59 -1.82 65.79 1.34
N ALA A 60 -2.30 65.60 2.58
CA ALA A 60 -2.81 66.64 3.50
C ALA A 60 -4.13 67.41 3.20
N PHE A 61 -5.09 67.21 4.12
CA PHE A 61 -5.90 68.22 4.83
C PHE A 61 -6.87 69.17 4.06
N ILE A 62 -8.19 68.98 4.22
CA ILE A 62 -9.12 69.84 5.01
C ILE A 62 -10.61 69.52 4.71
N SER A 63 -11.37 69.61 5.80
CA SER A 63 -12.81 69.44 6.05
C SER A 63 -13.78 70.28 5.19
N ARG A 64 -15.01 69.77 4.97
CA ARG A 64 -16.27 70.15 5.68
C ARG A 64 -17.53 70.00 4.79
N ALA A 65 -18.40 69.09 5.25
CA ALA A 65 -19.87 69.14 5.36
C ALA A 65 -20.84 69.31 4.15
N PHE A 66 -21.91 68.49 4.26
CA PHE A 66 -23.35 68.77 4.07
C PHE A 66 -24.10 68.11 2.89
N MET A 67 -24.86 67.07 3.28
CA MET A 67 -26.13 66.50 2.80
C MET A 67 -26.63 66.73 1.36
N SER A 68 -26.89 65.64 0.63
CA SER A 68 -28.27 65.14 0.38
C SER A 68 -28.25 63.85 -0.45
N SER A 69 -29.19 62.96 -0.13
CA SER A 69 -29.63 61.71 -0.79
C SER A 69 -29.54 61.70 -2.32
N SER A 70 -29.32 60.60 -3.05
CA SER A 70 -29.59 59.18 -2.83
C SER A 70 -29.05 58.42 -4.06
N ILE A 71 -28.44 57.25 -3.89
CA ILE A 71 -28.50 56.07 -4.79
C ILE A 71 -27.66 54.95 -4.17
N SER A 72 -28.31 53.80 -4.03
CA SER A 72 -27.83 52.54 -3.47
C SER A 72 -26.76 51.89 -4.35
N THR A 73 -25.57 51.71 -3.79
CA THR A 73 -24.58 50.73 -4.27
C THR A 73 -24.10 49.89 -3.09
N GLU A 74 -24.22 48.58 -3.27
CA GLU A 74 -23.93 47.53 -2.29
C GLU A 74 -22.51 47.64 -1.75
N ALA A 75 -22.38 48.04 -0.49
CA ALA A 75 -21.15 47.87 0.26
C ALA A 75 -21.00 46.39 0.62
N LYS A 76 -20.02 45.72 0.00
CA LYS A 76 -19.46 44.45 0.48
C LYS A 76 -19.06 44.62 1.95
N VAL A 77 -19.81 44.01 2.85
CA VAL A 77 -19.37 43.76 4.22
C VAL A 77 -18.17 42.82 4.15
N SER A 78 -16.97 43.36 4.31
CA SER A 78 -15.81 42.55 4.66
C SER A 78 -16.04 42.02 6.07
N LYS A 79 -16.52 40.78 6.19
CA LYS A 79 -16.49 40.06 7.46
C LYS A 79 -15.04 39.98 7.92
N GLU A 80 -14.71 40.69 8.99
CA GLU A 80 -13.43 40.53 9.69
C GLU A 80 -13.28 39.06 10.09
N TYR A 81 -12.26 38.42 9.51
CA TYR A 81 -11.87 37.05 9.82
C TYR A 81 -10.92 37.10 11.02
N GLY A 82 -11.50 37.21 12.22
CA GLY A 82 -10.77 37.22 13.49
C GLY A 82 -10.58 35.81 14.06
N SER A 83 -9.60 35.65 14.96
CA SER A 83 -9.30 34.38 15.64
C SER A 83 -10.48 33.79 16.43
N GLU A 84 -11.45 34.61 16.81
CA GLU A 84 -12.66 34.20 17.54
C GLU A 84 -13.65 33.37 16.71
N GLN A 85 -13.50 33.32 15.38
CA GLN A 85 -14.32 32.49 14.49
C GLN A 85 -13.75 31.07 14.30
N ILE A 86 -12.57 30.77 14.85
CA ILE A 86 -11.94 29.45 14.78
C ILE A 86 -12.49 28.60 15.93
N GLN A 87 -13.47 27.75 15.60
CA GLN A 87 -14.05 26.82 16.55
C GLN A 87 -13.25 25.51 16.58
N VAL A 88 -12.50 25.30 17.67
CA VAL A 88 -11.82 24.02 17.94
C VAL A 88 -12.86 23.05 18.48
N LEU A 89 -13.02 21.91 17.81
CA LEU A 89 -13.95 20.86 18.21
C LEU A 89 -13.18 19.83 19.05
N GLU A 90 -13.66 19.54 20.25
CA GLU A 90 -12.98 18.65 21.20
C GLU A 90 -13.70 17.28 21.31
N GLY A 91 -12.97 16.24 21.69
CA GLY A 91 -13.52 14.90 21.85
C GLY A 91 -14.07 14.31 20.55
N LEU A 92 -15.34 13.87 20.56
CA LEU A 92 -16.02 13.30 19.38
C LEU A 92 -16.74 14.36 18.54
N ASP A 93 -16.73 15.63 18.96
CA ASP A 93 -17.40 16.70 18.22
C ASP A 93 -16.85 16.92 16.80
N PRO A 94 -15.55 16.73 16.50
CA PRO A 94 -15.06 16.72 15.11
C PRO A 94 -15.75 15.64 14.26
N VAL A 95 -15.92 14.45 14.81
CA VAL A 95 -16.54 13.29 14.15
C VAL A 95 -18.03 13.51 13.98
N ARG A 96 -18.72 14.03 15.01
CA ARG A 96 -20.15 14.33 14.97
C ARG A 96 -20.49 15.49 14.05
N LYS A 97 -19.59 16.48 13.92
CA LYS A 97 -19.79 17.65 13.06
C LYS A 97 -19.40 17.39 11.61
N ARG A 98 -18.50 16.44 11.35
CA ARG A 98 -18.13 16.00 9.99
C ARG A 98 -18.09 14.47 9.83
N PRO A 99 -19.20 13.77 10.04
CA PRO A 99 -19.20 12.30 10.06
C PRO A 99 -18.78 11.69 8.72
N GLY A 100 -19.13 12.34 7.60
CA GLY A 100 -18.71 11.89 6.27
C GLY A 100 -17.19 11.80 6.05
N MET A 101 -16.37 12.50 6.83
CA MET A 101 -14.91 12.33 6.76
C MET A 101 -14.41 11.04 7.41
N TYR A 102 -15.16 10.50 8.37
CA TYR A 102 -14.74 9.35 9.18
C TYR A 102 -15.44 8.07 8.74
N ILE A 103 -16.74 8.16 8.44
CA ILE A 103 -17.57 7.04 7.98
C ILE A 103 -17.89 7.14 6.48
N GLY A 104 -17.22 8.05 5.76
CA GLY A 104 -17.33 8.24 4.31
C GLY A 104 -18.58 8.98 3.85
N SER A 105 -19.73 8.75 4.48
CA SER A 105 -20.98 9.48 4.20
C SER A 105 -21.91 9.46 5.41
N THR A 106 -22.99 10.26 5.38
CA THR A 106 -24.05 10.21 6.40
C THR A 106 -25.31 9.50 5.92
N GLY A 107 -25.26 8.90 4.73
CA GLY A 107 -26.35 8.11 4.17
C GLY A 107 -26.21 6.62 4.49
N SER A 108 -26.93 5.78 3.75
CA SER A 108 -26.93 4.32 3.95
C SER A 108 -25.51 3.72 3.94
N ARG A 109 -24.62 4.19 3.06
CA ARG A 109 -23.23 3.70 2.98
C ARG A 109 -22.45 3.95 4.27
N GLY A 110 -22.59 5.13 4.90
CA GLY A 110 -21.94 5.41 6.18
C GLY A 110 -22.58 4.69 7.35
N LEU A 111 -23.90 4.50 7.32
CA LEU A 111 -24.62 3.69 8.30
C LEU A 111 -24.13 2.23 8.30
N HIS A 112 -23.96 1.63 7.11
CA HIS A 112 -23.41 0.27 7.00
C HIS A 112 -21.93 0.22 7.38
N HIS A 113 -21.17 1.28 7.06
CA HIS A 113 -19.76 1.37 7.43
C HIS A 113 -19.55 1.36 8.95
N LEU A 114 -20.41 2.03 9.72
CA LEU A 114 -20.40 1.93 11.18
C LEU A 114 -20.58 0.48 11.69
N VAL A 115 -21.43 -0.29 11.02
CA VAL A 115 -21.68 -1.70 11.35
C VAL A 115 -20.49 -2.57 10.94
N TYR A 116 -19.88 -2.30 9.78
CA TYR A 116 -18.70 -3.03 9.30
C TYR A 116 -17.49 -2.84 10.21
N GLU A 117 -17.22 -1.63 10.67
CA GLU A 117 -16.09 -1.37 11.58
C GLU A 117 -16.18 -2.18 12.89
N ILE A 118 -17.39 -2.41 13.41
CA ILE A 118 -17.60 -3.25 14.61
C ILE A 118 -17.53 -4.74 14.25
N LEU A 119 -18.12 -5.12 13.11
CA LEU A 119 -18.11 -6.51 12.63
C LEU A 119 -16.70 -6.98 12.29
N ASP A 120 -15.86 -6.12 11.73
CA ASP A 120 -14.51 -6.45 11.29
C ASP A 120 -13.62 -6.82 12.48
N ASN A 121 -13.77 -6.14 13.64
CA ASN A 121 -13.09 -6.54 14.88
C ASN A 121 -13.50 -7.96 15.34
N ALA A 122 -14.80 -8.28 15.26
CA ALA A 122 -15.31 -9.63 15.60
C ALA A 122 -14.86 -10.70 14.59
N ILE A 123 -14.75 -10.33 13.31
CA ILE A 123 -14.24 -11.23 12.26
C ILE A 123 -12.73 -11.42 12.43
N ASP A 124 -11.98 -10.42 12.88
CA ASP A 124 -10.55 -10.54 13.19
C ASP A 124 -10.32 -11.57 14.32
N GLU A 125 -11.23 -11.63 15.28
CA GLU A 125 -11.24 -12.69 16.30
C GLU A 125 -11.56 -14.09 15.73
N ALA A 126 -12.51 -14.20 14.80
CA ALA A 126 -12.75 -15.47 14.11
C ALA A 126 -11.57 -15.89 13.21
N GLN A 127 -10.92 -14.91 12.57
CA GLN A 127 -9.75 -15.11 11.73
C GLN A 127 -8.53 -15.55 12.53
N ALA A 128 -8.37 -15.03 13.75
CA ALA A 128 -7.38 -15.52 14.70
C ALA A 128 -7.64 -16.98 15.11
N GLY A 129 -8.79 -17.56 14.75
CA GLY A 129 -9.24 -18.91 15.13
C GLY A 129 -9.74 -18.92 16.59
N PHE A 130 -10.09 -17.74 17.06
CA PHE A 130 -10.30 -17.43 18.47
C PHE A 130 -11.79 -17.30 18.74
N ALA A 131 -12.56 -16.82 17.75
CA ALA A 131 -13.99 -16.99 17.65
C ALA A 131 -14.32 -18.14 16.68
N SER A 132 -15.40 -18.86 16.95
CA SER A 132 -16.01 -19.85 16.06
C SER A 132 -17.45 -19.49 15.65
N LYS A 133 -18.07 -18.52 16.33
CA LYS A 133 -19.42 -18.02 16.07
C LYS A 133 -19.45 -16.51 16.26
N ILE A 134 -19.94 -15.81 15.24
CA ILE A 134 -20.28 -14.39 15.28
C ILE A 134 -21.77 -14.29 14.95
N GLU A 135 -22.54 -13.58 15.77
CA GLU A 135 -23.97 -13.37 15.63
C GLU A 135 -24.25 -11.88 15.40
N VAL A 136 -25.01 -11.58 14.35
CA VAL A 136 -25.40 -10.21 13.98
C VAL A 136 -26.92 -10.14 13.92
N ILE A 137 -27.52 -9.25 14.70
CA ILE A 137 -28.98 -9.11 14.83
C ILE A 137 -29.39 -7.68 14.48
N LEU A 138 -30.32 -7.53 13.54
CA LEU A 138 -31.01 -6.27 13.26
C LEU A 138 -32.28 -6.21 14.11
N LEU A 139 -32.36 -5.22 15.00
CA LEU A 139 -33.46 -5.08 15.95
C LEU A 139 -34.59 -4.20 15.38
N ALA A 140 -35.80 -4.41 15.88
CA ALA A 140 -37.01 -3.71 15.38
C ALA A 140 -36.99 -2.19 15.63
N ASP A 141 -36.10 -1.70 16.49
CA ASP A 141 -35.90 -0.28 16.81
C ASP A 141 -34.86 0.42 15.91
N ASN A 142 -34.43 -0.24 14.82
CA ASN A 142 -33.38 0.21 13.90
C ASN A 142 -31.95 0.22 14.49
N SER A 143 -31.70 -0.54 15.55
CA SER A 143 -30.34 -0.81 16.06
C SER A 143 -29.77 -2.13 15.54
N VAL A 144 -28.45 -2.28 15.63
CA VAL A 144 -27.70 -3.49 15.22
C VAL A 144 -26.86 -4.00 16.39
N SER A 145 -26.98 -5.28 16.70
CA SER A 145 -26.17 -5.97 17.72
C SER A 145 -25.21 -6.94 17.04
N ILE A 146 -23.93 -6.93 17.44
CA ILE A 146 -22.88 -7.84 16.94
C ILE A 146 -22.22 -8.50 18.15
N THR A 147 -22.09 -9.83 18.14
CA THR A 147 -21.53 -10.60 19.24
C THR A 147 -20.67 -11.75 18.71
N ASP A 148 -19.42 -11.86 19.15
CA ASP A 148 -18.54 -12.99 18.82
C ASP A 148 -18.11 -13.79 20.07
N ASN A 149 -17.59 -14.99 19.85
CA ASN A 149 -16.97 -15.83 20.88
C ASN A 149 -15.44 -15.91 20.73
N GLY A 150 -14.85 -14.82 20.24
CA GLY A 150 -13.44 -14.50 20.10
C GLY A 150 -12.65 -14.57 21.38
N ARG A 151 -11.35 -14.29 21.31
CA ARG A 151 -10.53 -14.24 22.51
C ARG A 151 -10.07 -12.79 22.84
N GLY A 152 -9.36 -12.07 22.00
CA GLY A 152 -8.11 -12.55 21.39
C GLY A 152 -7.22 -13.15 22.48
N LYS A 153 -6.54 -14.30 22.27
CA LYS A 153 -6.18 -15.21 23.40
C LYS A 153 -5.40 -14.44 24.43
N PRO A 154 -6.05 -14.08 25.54
CA PRO A 154 -5.35 -13.34 26.56
C PRO A 154 -4.29 -14.32 27.07
N LEU A 155 -3.05 -13.86 27.15
CA LEU A 155 -2.00 -14.65 27.80
C LEU A 155 -2.36 -14.85 29.28
N HIS A 156 -3.12 -13.91 29.83
CA HIS A 156 -3.58 -13.86 31.22
C HIS A 156 -4.79 -12.94 31.37
N ASP A 157 -5.52 -13.06 32.48
CA ASP A 157 -6.61 -12.14 32.84
C ASP A 157 -6.11 -10.69 32.96
N VAL A 158 -7.01 -9.72 32.79
CA VAL A 158 -6.65 -8.30 32.85
C VAL A 158 -5.99 -7.98 34.19
N VAL A 159 -4.77 -7.45 34.12
CA VAL A 159 -4.01 -7.02 35.28
C VAL A 159 -4.28 -5.54 35.48
N ALA A 160 -4.97 -5.20 36.57
CA ALA A 160 -5.34 -3.82 36.85
C ALA A 160 -5.04 -3.44 38.30
N PHE A 161 -4.57 -2.22 38.49
CA PHE A 161 -4.35 -1.67 39.82
C PHE A 161 -4.64 -0.17 39.87
N ARG A 162 -4.99 0.28 41.07
CA ARG A 162 -5.08 1.68 41.45
C ARG A 162 -4.04 1.96 42.54
N LYS A 163 -3.25 3.02 42.39
CA LYS A 163 -2.32 3.48 43.43
C LYS A 163 -2.39 5.00 43.53
N GLU A 164 -2.27 5.52 44.75
CA GLU A 164 -2.12 6.95 45.00
C GLU A 164 -0.79 7.20 45.68
N THR A 165 0.00 8.14 45.15
CA THR A 165 1.34 8.46 45.64
C THR A 165 1.63 9.93 45.36
N GLU A 166 2.11 10.65 46.37
CA GLU A 166 2.44 12.10 46.24
C GLU A 166 1.28 12.95 45.69
N GLY A 167 0.02 12.60 46.02
CA GLY A 167 -1.17 13.28 45.53
C GLY A 167 -1.51 13.01 44.06
N ILE A 168 -0.78 12.10 43.40
CA ILE A 168 -1.07 11.61 42.05
C ILE A 168 -1.77 10.26 42.15
N SER A 169 -2.98 10.15 41.60
CA SER A 169 -3.67 8.86 41.48
C SER A 169 -3.34 8.21 40.13
N ILE A 170 -3.04 6.93 40.12
CA ILE A 170 -2.75 6.13 38.94
C ILE A 170 -3.77 5.00 38.88
N ASP A 171 -4.49 4.91 37.77
CA ASP A 171 -5.35 3.80 37.38
C ASP A 171 -4.75 3.16 36.14
N LEU A 172 -4.40 1.88 36.21
CA LEU A 172 -3.83 1.16 35.08
C LEU A 172 -4.51 -0.19 34.90
N ALA A 173 -4.76 -0.56 33.65
CA ALA A 173 -5.15 -1.90 33.25
C ALA A 173 -4.31 -2.34 32.04
N LEU A 174 -3.79 -3.56 32.07
CA LEU A 174 -2.99 -4.12 30.99
C LEU A 174 -3.32 -5.59 30.73
N GLN A 175 -3.09 -6.01 29.49
CA GLN A 175 -3.22 -7.39 29.05
C GLN A 175 -2.34 -7.64 27.83
N TRP A 176 -1.60 -8.75 27.81
CA TRP A 176 -0.94 -9.22 26.60
C TRP A 176 -1.81 -10.24 25.86
N CYS A 177 -1.87 -10.11 24.54
CA CYS A 177 -2.53 -11.04 23.65
C CYS A 177 -1.50 -11.81 22.83
N SER A 178 -1.69 -13.13 22.71
CA SER A 178 -0.72 -14.01 22.03
C SER A 178 -0.54 -13.69 20.54
N ASP A 179 -1.56 -13.14 19.90
CA ASP A 179 -1.79 -13.01 18.46
C ASP A 179 -1.67 -11.57 17.95
N ALA A 180 -1.61 -10.59 18.84
CA ALA A 180 -1.35 -9.21 18.48
C ALA A 180 0.15 -8.97 18.24
N TYR A 181 0.50 -8.30 17.14
CA TYR A 181 1.89 -7.98 16.74
C TYR A 181 2.23 -6.49 16.92
N SER A 182 1.28 -5.69 17.38
CA SER A 182 1.47 -4.27 17.70
C SER A 182 1.06 -4.01 19.14
N ASP A 183 1.58 -2.93 19.73
CA ASP A 183 1.16 -2.45 21.04
C ASP A 183 0.09 -1.37 20.95
N THR A 184 -0.87 -1.41 21.87
CA THR A 184 -1.89 -0.37 22.04
C THR A 184 -1.75 0.23 23.43
N LEU A 185 -1.28 1.48 23.51
CA LEU A 185 -1.11 2.23 24.75
C LEU A 185 -2.01 3.46 24.74
N LEU A 186 -3.00 3.49 25.64
CA LEU A 186 -3.94 4.59 25.78
C LEU A 186 -3.67 5.34 27.09
N GLY A 187 -3.23 6.59 26.99
CA GLY A 187 -2.98 7.45 28.15
C GLY A 187 -4.05 8.51 28.35
N TYR A 188 -4.38 8.74 29.62
CA TYR A 188 -5.27 9.80 30.07
C TYR A 188 -4.63 10.54 31.24
N ALA A 189 -4.75 11.87 31.26
CA ALA A 189 -4.38 12.72 32.38
C ALA A 189 -5.57 13.59 32.75
N ASN A 190 -6.07 13.48 33.99
CA ASN A 190 -7.28 14.17 34.46
C ASN A 190 -8.47 14.00 33.49
N SER A 191 -8.70 12.77 33.03
CA SER A 191 -9.75 12.41 32.04
C SER A 191 -9.55 12.96 30.63
N ILE A 192 -8.45 13.66 30.35
CA ILE A 192 -8.09 14.13 29.00
C ILE A 192 -7.19 13.09 28.33
N ARG A 193 -7.53 12.67 27.11
CA ARG A 193 -6.73 11.71 26.34
C ARG A 193 -5.45 12.37 25.84
N THR A 194 -4.31 11.81 26.19
CA THR A 194 -2.99 12.29 25.76
C THR A 194 -2.52 11.54 24.52
N VAL A 195 -3.02 11.97 23.35
CA VAL A 195 -2.81 11.28 22.06
C VAL A 195 -1.36 11.25 21.60
N ASP A 196 -0.59 12.27 21.94
CA ASP A 196 0.83 12.39 21.57
C ASP A 196 1.77 11.78 22.63
N GLY A 197 1.20 11.11 23.63
CA GLY A 197 1.95 10.44 24.70
C GLY A 197 2.10 11.30 25.95
N GLY A 198 3.25 11.18 26.62
CA GLY A 198 3.57 11.98 27.78
C GLY A 198 4.33 11.21 28.84
N THR A 199 4.68 11.91 29.91
CA THR A 199 5.53 11.41 30.99
C THR A 199 4.98 10.15 31.68
N HIS A 200 3.66 10.05 31.82
CA HIS A 200 2.97 8.86 32.33
C HIS A 200 3.14 7.65 31.40
N ILE A 201 2.89 7.78 30.09
CA ILE A 201 3.08 6.69 29.11
C ILE A 201 4.55 6.29 29.02
N ASP A 202 5.46 7.26 29.02
CA ASP A 202 6.91 7.00 28.98
C ASP A 202 7.37 6.25 30.25
N GLY A 203 6.75 6.56 31.41
CA GLY A 203 6.90 5.80 32.64
C GLY A 203 6.48 4.33 32.49
N VAL A 204 5.31 4.07 31.91
CA VAL A 204 4.84 2.70 31.60
C VAL A 204 5.85 1.97 30.72
N LYS A 205 6.23 2.56 29.60
CA LYS A 205 7.15 1.93 28.62
C LYS A 205 8.48 1.56 29.25
N ALA A 206 9.05 2.46 30.06
CA ALA A 206 10.32 2.24 30.74
C ALA A 206 10.19 1.14 31.81
N SER A 207 9.15 1.20 32.63
CA SER A 207 8.90 0.24 33.71
C SER A 207 8.72 -1.17 33.18
N LEU A 208 7.85 -1.37 32.19
CA LEU A 208 7.59 -2.67 31.57
C LEU A 208 8.87 -3.31 31.02
N THR A 209 9.65 -2.52 30.28
CA THR A 209 10.91 -3.00 29.67
C THR A 209 11.91 -3.43 30.74
N ARG A 210 12.08 -2.63 31.80
CA ARG A 210 13.01 -2.93 32.89
C ARG A 210 12.57 -4.13 33.72
N THR A 211 11.31 -4.16 34.15
CA THR A 211 10.75 -5.21 35.02
C THR A 211 10.81 -6.58 34.34
N LEU A 212 10.37 -6.68 33.08
CA LEU A 212 10.39 -7.95 32.36
C LEU A 212 11.82 -8.44 32.03
N ASN A 213 12.76 -7.54 31.70
CA ASN A 213 14.16 -7.95 31.54
C ASN A 213 14.78 -8.43 32.87
N ASN A 214 14.47 -7.78 33.99
CA ASN A 214 14.97 -8.18 35.31
C ASN A 214 14.41 -9.55 35.72
N LEU A 215 13.10 -9.75 35.59
CA LEU A 215 12.45 -11.03 35.88
C LEU A 215 12.91 -12.14 34.94
N GLY A 216 13.06 -11.87 33.64
CA GLY A 216 13.56 -12.85 32.67
C GLY A 216 15.00 -13.30 32.91
N LYS A 217 15.85 -12.42 33.47
CA LYS A 217 17.19 -12.80 33.95
C LYS A 217 17.12 -13.64 35.22
N LYS A 218 16.27 -13.27 36.19
CA LYS A 218 16.07 -14.04 37.43
C LYS A 218 15.53 -15.46 37.14
N SER A 219 14.58 -15.60 36.23
CA SER A 219 13.98 -16.89 35.84
C SER A 219 14.90 -17.74 34.96
N LYS A 220 16.09 -17.22 34.58
CA LYS A 220 17.08 -17.86 33.68
C LYS A 220 16.55 -18.16 32.26
N VAL A 221 15.38 -17.63 31.90
CA VAL A 221 14.82 -17.71 30.55
C VAL A 221 15.64 -16.85 29.58
N ILE A 222 16.13 -15.71 30.05
CA ILE A 222 17.09 -14.85 29.34
C ILE A 222 18.47 -15.09 29.96
N LYS A 223 19.44 -15.61 29.19
CA LYS A 223 20.81 -15.81 29.70
C LYS A 223 21.54 -14.46 29.78
N GLU A 224 22.50 -14.33 30.70
CA GLU A 224 23.28 -13.08 30.85
C GLU A 224 24.08 -12.70 29.59
N LYS A 225 24.40 -13.67 28.74
CA LYS A 225 25.09 -13.46 27.45
C LYS A 225 24.13 -13.16 26.29
N ASP A 226 22.82 -13.31 26.50
CA ASP A 226 21.82 -13.06 25.46
C ASP A 226 21.55 -11.56 25.30
N ILE A 227 21.09 -11.19 24.11
CA ILE A 227 20.70 -9.81 23.80
C ILE A 227 19.49 -9.43 24.67
N SER A 228 19.56 -8.29 25.35
CA SER A 228 18.44 -7.76 26.15
C SER A 228 17.23 -7.45 25.27
N LEU A 229 16.02 -7.69 25.78
CA LEU A 229 14.78 -7.34 25.09
C LEU A 229 14.65 -5.81 25.03
N SER A 230 14.54 -5.26 23.81
CA SER A 230 14.17 -3.85 23.62
C SER A 230 12.70 -3.63 24.01
N GLY A 231 12.33 -2.38 24.28
CA GLY A 231 10.95 -2.06 24.68
C GLY A 231 9.91 -2.41 23.61
N GLU A 232 10.26 -2.39 22.33
CA GLU A 232 9.37 -2.80 21.24
C GLU A 232 9.02 -4.29 21.32
N HIS A 233 10.02 -5.14 21.58
CA HIS A 233 9.79 -6.59 21.70
C HIS A 233 8.97 -6.93 22.94
N VAL A 234 9.18 -6.19 24.04
CA VAL A 234 8.45 -6.40 25.30
C VAL A 234 6.97 -6.03 25.18
N ARG A 235 6.67 -4.98 24.41
CA ARG A 235 5.30 -4.48 24.25
C ARG A 235 4.56 -5.14 23.11
N GLU A 236 5.19 -5.98 22.29
CA GLU A 236 4.49 -6.67 21.20
C GLU A 236 3.25 -7.40 21.72
N GLY A 237 2.07 -7.02 21.21
CA GLY A 237 0.78 -7.57 21.61
C GLY A 237 0.24 -7.12 22.97
N LEU A 238 0.80 -6.06 23.55
CA LEU A 238 0.29 -5.43 24.77
C LEU A 238 -0.86 -4.47 24.44
N THR A 239 -1.96 -4.61 25.16
CA THR A 239 -2.96 -3.54 25.31
C THR A 239 -2.88 -2.99 26.74
N CYS A 240 -2.73 -1.68 26.86
CA CYS A 240 -2.59 -1.01 28.15
C CYS A 240 -3.34 0.33 28.14
N VAL A 241 -4.13 0.55 29.20
CA VAL A 241 -4.82 1.80 29.47
C VAL A 241 -4.28 2.35 30.78
N ILE A 242 -3.77 3.58 30.76
CA ILE A 242 -3.31 4.31 31.93
C ILE A 242 -4.06 5.63 32.06
N SER A 243 -4.62 5.88 33.23
CA SER A 243 -5.24 7.14 33.61
C SER A 243 -4.57 7.68 34.86
N VAL A 244 -3.97 8.87 34.76
CA VAL A 244 -3.38 9.56 35.90
C VAL A 244 -4.23 10.76 36.30
N LYS A 245 -4.39 10.98 37.60
CA LYS A 245 -4.96 12.21 38.16
C LYS A 245 -3.84 13.00 38.82
N VAL A 246 -3.56 14.18 38.30
CA VAL A 246 -2.42 15.03 38.69
C VAL A 246 -2.96 16.36 39.21
N PRO A 247 -2.52 16.84 40.40
CA PRO A 247 -3.01 18.10 40.97
C PRO A 247 -2.75 19.32 40.07
N ASN A 248 -1.52 19.43 39.55
CA ASN A 248 -1.09 20.53 38.69
C ASN A 248 -0.56 19.98 37.35
N PRO A 249 -1.44 19.61 36.40
CA PRO A 249 -1.01 19.02 35.14
C PRO A 249 -0.41 20.10 34.21
N GLU A 250 0.82 19.85 33.76
CA GLU A 250 1.53 20.60 32.75
C GLU A 250 1.48 19.82 31.44
N PHE A 251 1.03 20.45 30.36
CA PHE A 251 0.97 19.84 29.04
C PHE A 251 1.90 20.54 28.06
N GLU A 252 2.45 19.77 27.11
CA GLU A 252 3.19 20.35 25.99
C GLU A 252 2.19 20.98 25.01
N GLY A 253 2.25 22.31 24.87
CA GLY A 253 1.41 23.06 23.94
C GLY A 253 -0.05 23.20 24.36
N GLN A 254 -0.79 23.96 23.57
CA GLN A 254 -2.16 24.37 23.88
C GLN A 254 -3.19 23.24 23.77
N THR A 255 -2.93 22.25 22.92
CA THR A 255 -3.88 21.16 22.60
C THR A 255 -3.95 20.09 23.68
N LYS A 256 -3.17 20.20 24.77
CA LYS A 256 -3.14 19.26 25.91
C LYS A 256 -2.97 17.79 25.48
N THR A 257 -2.23 17.56 24.40
CA THR A 257 -2.10 16.24 23.77
C THR A 257 -1.00 15.39 24.40
N ARG A 258 -0.07 16.01 25.15
CA ARG A 258 1.06 15.33 25.76
C ARG A 258 1.33 15.86 27.18
N LEU A 259 1.38 14.97 28.16
CA LEU A 259 1.68 15.33 29.56
C LEU A 259 3.18 15.58 29.75
N GLY A 260 3.53 16.70 30.35
CA GLY A 260 4.91 17.19 30.52
C GLY A 260 5.50 17.05 31.93
N ASN A 261 4.68 16.79 32.95
CA ASN A 261 5.12 16.69 34.36
C ASN A 261 6.20 15.60 34.56
N PRO A 262 7.48 15.94 34.80
CA PRO A 262 8.56 14.96 34.93
C PRO A 262 8.43 14.05 36.17
N GLU A 263 7.82 14.54 37.23
CA GLU A 263 7.54 13.80 38.47
C GLU A 263 6.58 12.63 38.23
N VAL A 264 5.56 12.81 37.38
CA VAL A 264 4.57 11.77 37.05
C VAL A 264 5.24 10.55 36.46
N ARG A 265 6.29 10.73 35.64
CA ARG A 265 7.06 9.61 35.07
C ARG A 265 7.63 8.70 36.16
N LYS A 266 8.24 9.30 37.20
CA LYS A 266 8.89 8.54 38.28
C LYS A 266 7.85 7.80 39.11
N VAL A 267 6.76 8.48 39.46
CA VAL A 267 5.68 7.90 40.26
C VAL A 267 5.02 6.72 39.53
N VAL A 268 4.73 6.87 38.24
CA VAL A 268 4.17 5.79 37.40
C VAL A 268 5.15 4.64 37.24
N ASP A 269 6.42 4.93 36.95
CA ASP A 269 7.46 3.91 36.77
C ASP A 269 7.62 3.02 38.01
N GLN A 270 7.70 3.64 39.20
CA GLN A 270 7.83 2.94 40.48
C GLN A 270 6.56 2.15 40.82
N ALA A 271 5.37 2.74 40.64
CA ALA A 271 4.09 2.08 40.93
C ALA A 271 3.91 0.80 40.11
N ILE A 272 4.20 0.85 38.81
CA ILE A 272 4.12 -0.31 37.92
C ILE A 272 5.20 -1.32 38.26
N GLN A 273 6.42 -0.89 38.55
CA GLN A 273 7.52 -1.81 38.88
C GLN A 273 7.18 -2.65 40.10
N GLU A 274 6.71 -2.03 41.19
CA GLU A 274 6.34 -2.71 42.43
C GLU A 274 5.22 -3.72 42.18
N TYR A 275 4.08 -3.26 41.64
CA TYR A 275 2.90 -4.09 41.44
C TYR A 275 3.12 -5.22 40.43
N LEU A 276 3.76 -4.92 39.29
CA LEU A 276 3.97 -5.92 38.24
C LEU A 276 5.01 -6.96 38.67
N THR A 277 6.02 -6.58 39.46
CA THR A 277 7.00 -7.54 40.01
C THR A 277 6.29 -8.52 40.95
N GLU A 278 5.47 -8.01 41.88
CA GLU A 278 4.71 -8.85 42.80
C GLU A 278 3.76 -9.79 42.06
N TYR A 279 2.99 -9.26 41.11
CA TYR A 279 2.04 -10.05 40.31
C TYR A 279 2.74 -11.17 39.52
N LEU A 280 3.82 -10.85 38.79
CA LEU A 280 4.50 -11.83 37.94
C LEU A 280 5.34 -12.84 38.73
N GLU A 281 5.80 -12.50 39.95
CA GLU A 281 6.43 -13.47 40.85
C GLU A 281 5.39 -14.47 41.42
N LEU A 282 4.13 -14.06 41.59
CA LEU A 282 3.02 -14.94 42.00
C LEU A 282 2.45 -15.77 40.83
N HIS A 283 2.63 -15.31 39.59
CA HIS A 283 2.10 -15.94 38.37
C HIS A 283 3.22 -16.26 37.35
N PRO A 284 4.07 -17.28 37.62
CA PRO A 284 5.22 -17.60 36.78
C PRO A 284 4.84 -18.11 35.38
N ASP A 285 3.68 -18.74 35.24
CA ASP A 285 3.12 -19.19 33.96
C ASP A 285 2.81 -18.00 33.02
N VAL A 286 2.27 -16.92 33.59
CA VAL A 286 2.00 -15.67 32.86
C VAL A 286 3.31 -15.00 32.45
N LEU A 287 4.29 -14.93 33.37
CA LEU A 287 5.61 -14.40 33.08
C LEU A 287 6.28 -15.15 31.92
N ASP A 288 6.27 -16.49 31.96
CA ASP A 288 6.89 -17.33 30.92
C ASP A 288 6.21 -17.15 29.56
N ALA A 289 4.88 -16.97 29.53
CA ALA A 289 4.14 -16.70 28.31
C ALA A 289 4.53 -15.34 27.69
N ILE A 290 4.58 -14.28 28.51
CA ILE A 290 4.97 -12.92 28.07
C ILE A 290 6.41 -12.91 27.58
N LEU A 291 7.34 -13.54 28.32
CA LEU A 291 8.75 -13.63 27.93
C LEU A 291 8.94 -14.43 26.65
N SER A 292 8.23 -15.55 26.50
CA SER A 292 8.29 -16.38 25.28
C SER A 292 7.84 -15.59 24.05
N LYS A 293 6.76 -14.83 24.15
CA LYS A 293 6.29 -13.94 23.08
C LYS A 293 7.35 -12.87 22.73
N SER A 294 7.86 -12.18 23.75
CA SER A 294 8.88 -11.14 23.59
C SER A 294 10.19 -11.68 22.96
N LEU A 295 10.61 -12.90 23.31
CA LEU A 295 11.78 -13.55 22.72
C LEU A 295 11.55 -13.96 21.26
N ASN A 296 10.34 -14.38 20.90
CA ASN A 296 10.01 -14.69 19.51
C ASN A 296 10.02 -13.42 18.64
N ALA A 297 9.49 -12.31 19.15
CA ALA A 297 9.60 -11.00 18.53
C ALA A 297 11.06 -10.60 18.27
N LEU A 298 11.92 -10.71 19.30
CA LEU A 298 13.35 -10.45 19.17
C LEU A 298 14.02 -11.35 18.11
N LYS A 299 13.73 -12.66 18.13
CA LYS A 299 14.30 -13.61 17.14
C LYS A 299 13.89 -13.25 15.71
N ALA A 300 12.62 -12.88 15.51
CA ALA A 300 12.12 -12.44 14.21
C ALA A 300 12.83 -11.16 13.75
N ALA A 301 12.95 -10.17 14.63
CA ALA A 301 13.64 -8.91 14.35
C ALA A 301 15.13 -9.11 14.01
N LEU A 302 15.84 -9.96 14.76
CA LEU A 302 17.25 -10.29 14.50
C LEU A 302 17.42 -11.07 13.19
N ALA A 303 16.52 -12.00 12.89
CA ALA A 303 16.51 -12.73 11.63
C ALA A 303 16.32 -11.77 10.45
N ALA A 304 15.36 -10.85 10.55
CA ALA A 304 15.13 -9.81 9.54
C ALA A 304 16.35 -8.88 9.40
N LYS A 305 16.97 -8.44 10.51
CA LYS A 305 18.18 -7.60 10.48
C LYS A 305 19.35 -8.28 9.78
N ARG A 306 19.68 -9.52 10.16
CA ARG A 306 20.76 -10.30 9.52
C ARG A 306 20.49 -10.50 8.03
N ALA A 307 19.23 -10.76 7.67
CA ALA A 307 18.84 -10.96 6.30
C ALA A 307 18.99 -9.67 5.46
N ARG A 308 18.64 -8.52 6.02
CA ARG A 308 18.88 -7.20 5.42
C ARG A 308 20.37 -6.87 5.28
N GLU A 309 21.18 -7.16 6.30
CA GLU A 309 22.64 -6.95 6.29
C GLU A 309 23.34 -7.79 5.22
N LEU A 310 22.94 -9.05 5.04
CA LEU A 310 23.46 -9.91 3.97
C LEU A 310 23.23 -9.31 2.58
N VAL A 311 22.04 -8.73 2.35
CA VAL A 311 21.74 -8.03 1.08
C VAL A 311 22.58 -6.76 0.95
N ARG A 312 22.71 -5.97 2.01
CA ARG A 312 23.50 -4.73 2.00
C ARG A 312 24.98 -5.00 1.72
N GLN A 313 25.57 -6.02 2.36
CA GLN A 313 26.97 -6.41 2.10
C GLN A 313 27.19 -6.83 0.64
N LYS A 314 26.27 -7.63 0.07
CA LYS A 314 26.31 -8.00 -1.35
C LYS A 314 26.15 -6.79 -2.29
N SER A 315 25.36 -5.79 -1.90
CA SER A 315 25.15 -4.57 -2.69
C SER A 315 26.34 -3.60 -2.68
N VAL A 316 27.16 -3.57 -1.62
CA VAL A 316 28.28 -2.62 -1.47
C VAL A 316 29.52 -3.07 -2.26
N LEU A 317 29.71 -4.38 -2.43
CA LEU A 317 30.76 -4.95 -3.29
C LEU A 317 30.37 -4.78 -4.77
N LYS A 318 30.65 -3.58 -5.33
CA LYS A 318 30.26 -3.11 -6.68
C LYS A 318 30.68 -3.99 -7.87
N SER A 319 31.35 -5.14 -7.70
CA SER A 319 31.91 -5.91 -8.82
C SER A 319 31.78 -7.44 -8.79
N SER A 320 31.16 -8.09 -7.79
CA SER A 320 31.32 -9.57 -7.67
C SER A 320 30.09 -10.45 -7.43
N SER A 321 28.84 -9.97 -7.45
CA SER A 321 27.71 -10.92 -7.47
C SER A 321 26.43 -10.36 -8.06
N LEU A 322 26.48 -9.85 -9.29
CA LEU A 322 25.25 -9.88 -10.08
C LEU A 322 24.74 -11.34 -10.14
N PRO A 323 23.42 -11.56 -10.11
CA PRO A 323 22.88 -12.91 -10.19
C PRO A 323 23.48 -13.65 -11.37
N GLY A 324 23.99 -14.88 -11.17
CA GLY A 324 24.64 -15.63 -12.26
C GLY A 324 23.73 -15.91 -13.46
N LYS A 325 22.42 -15.81 -13.27
CA LYS A 325 21.39 -15.93 -14.32
C LYS A 325 21.13 -14.63 -15.08
N LEU A 326 21.48 -13.48 -14.50
CA LEU A 326 21.26 -12.18 -15.13
C LEU A 326 22.18 -12.04 -16.33
N ALA A 327 21.58 -11.99 -17.52
CA ALA A 327 22.28 -11.49 -18.69
C ALA A 327 22.18 -9.97 -18.67
N ASP A 328 23.26 -9.27 -18.34
CA ASP A 328 23.24 -7.81 -18.21
C ASP A 328 23.35 -7.09 -19.56
N CYS A 329 23.09 -5.78 -19.58
CA CYS A 329 23.36 -4.89 -20.72
C CYS A 329 24.68 -4.13 -20.54
N SER A 330 25.22 -3.55 -21.63
CA SER A 330 26.46 -2.77 -21.55
C SER A 330 26.25 -1.30 -21.17
N ALA A 331 25.04 -0.77 -21.34
CA ALA A 331 24.68 0.58 -20.95
C ALA A 331 24.74 0.74 -19.43
N THR A 332 25.23 1.90 -19.00
CA THR A 332 25.34 2.26 -17.58
C THR A 332 24.28 3.27 -17.16
N ASN A 333 23.62 3.93 -18.11
CA ASN A 333 22.55 4.88 -17.82
C ASN A 333 21.24 4.13 -17.54
N PRO A 334 20.67 4.22 -16.32
CA PRO A 334 19.43 3.52 -15.98
C PRO A 334 18.21 3.98 -16.80
N GLU A 335 18.20 5.21 -17.31
CA GLU A 335 17.06 5.76 -18.07
C GLU A 335 16.84 5.08 -19.42
N GLU A 336 17.93 4.74 -20.12
CA GLU A 336 17.89 4.02 -21.38
C GLU A 336 17.87 2.50 -21.18
N SER A 337 18.32 2.04 -20.02
CA SER A 337 18.46 0.62 -19.72
C SER A 337 17.14 0.00 -19.28
N GLU A 338 16.88 -1.20 -19.79
CA GLU A 338 15.68 -1.97 -19.50
C GLU A 338 16.00 -3.42 -19.20
N ILE A 339 15.12 -4.06 -18.43
CA ILE A 339 15.28 -5.47 -18.05
C ILE A 339 13.99 -6.24 -18.33
N PHE A 340 14.15 -7.38 -18.99
CA PHE A 340 13.07 -8.34 -19.21
C PHE A 340 13.17 -9.45 -18.16
N ILE A 341 12.14 -9.56 -17.32
CA ILE A 341 11.96 -10.67 -16.38
C ILE A 341 11.12 -11.73 -17.11
N VAL A 342 11.74 -12.87 -17.41
CA VAL A 342 11.18 -13.90 -18.29
C VAL A 342 10.90 -15.21 -17.56
N GLU A 343 9.84 -15.89 -17.99
CA GLU A 343 9.45 -17.19 -17.46
C GLU A 343 10.33 -18.31 -18.04
N GLY A 344 11.18 -18.89 -17.19
CA GLY A 344 12.00 -20.04 -17.54
C GLY A 344 13.27 -19.74 -18.36
N ASP A 345 14.18 -20.71 -18.37
CA ASP A 345 15.45 -20.61 -19.10
C ASP A 345 15.26 -20.70 -20.63
N SER A 346 14.17 -21.32 -21.10
CA SER A 346 13.86 -21.44 -22.53
C SER A 346 13.55 -20.08 -23.16
N ALA A 347 12.53 -19.38 -22.63
CA ALA A 347 12.21 -18.01 -23.05
C ALA A 347 13.37 -17.06 -22.79
N GLY A 348 14.10 -17.25 -21.67
CA GLY A 348 15.33 -16.51 -21.38
C GLY A 348 16.45 -16.71 -22.41
N GLY A 349 16.59 -17.91 -22.96
CA GLY A 349 17.52 -18.21 -24.04
C GLY A 349 17.20 -17.43 -25.32
N SER A 350 15.94 -17.49 -25.77
CA SER A 350 15.48 -16.75 -26.95
C SER A 350 15.57 -15.24 -26.77
N ALA A 351 15.15 -14.72 -25.61
CA ALA A 351 15.25 -13.30 -25.28
C ALA A 351 16.71 -12.82 -25.21
N LYS A 352 17.61 -13.60 -24.61
CA LYS A 352 19.04 -13.27 -24.54
C LYS A 352 19.70 -13.20 -25.92
N GLN A 353 19.27 -14.04 -26.86
CA GLN A 353 19.79 -14.04 -28.24
C GLN A 353 19.19 -12.93 -29.11
N GLY A 354 17.90 -12.61 -28.92
CA GLY A 354 17.17 -11.64 -29.75
C GLY A 354 17.34 -10.18 -29.32
N ARG A 355 17.73 -9.91 -28.07
CA ARG A 355 17.81 -8.56 -27.51
C ARG A 355 18.91 -7.69 -28.13
N ASP A 356 18.76 -6.38 -28.00
CA ASP A 356 19.89 -5.44 -28.11
C ASP A 356 20.67 -5.42 -26.79
N ARG A 357 21.80 -6.14 -26.76
CA ARG A 357 22.70 -6.22 -25.59
C ARG A 357 23.22 -4.87 -25.10
N ARG A 358 23.09 -3.81 -25.90
CA ARG A 358 23.52 -2.47 -25.51
C ARG A 358 22.72 -1.97 -24.31
N PHE A 359 21.39 -2.07 -24.34
CA PHE A 359 20.53 -1.47 -23.31
C PHE A 359 19.51 -2.44 -22.71
N GLN A 360 19.39 -3.67 -23.21
CA GLN A 360 18.44 -4.67 -22.72
C GLN A 360 19.13 -5.77 -21.91
N ALA A 361 18.71 -5.89 -20.64
CA ALA A 361 19.06 -7.00 -19.75
C ALA A 361 17.94 -8.06 -19.74
N VAL A 362 18.28 -9.30 -19.41
CA VAL A 362 17.33 -10.42 -19.32
C VAL A 362 17.61 -11.20 -18.05
N LEU A 363 16.57 -11.39 -17.23
CA LEU A 363 16.60 -12.17 -16.01
C LEU A 363 15.58 -13.32 -16.09
N PRO A 364 16.03 -14.55 -16.36
CA PRO A 364 15.16 -15.72 -16.35
C PRO A 364 14.84 -16.16 -14.91
N LEU A 365 13.57 -16.46 -14.66
CA LEU A 365 13.08 -17.01 -13.41
C LEU A 365 12.86 -18.51 -13.53
N ARG A 366 13.23 -19.28 -12.50
CA ARG A 366 12.97 -20.72 -12.45
C ARG A 366 11.78 -21.04 -11.56
N GLY A 367 10.75 -21.61 -12.16
CA GLY A 367 9.54 -22.02 -11.44
C GLY A 367 8.77 -20.83 -10.89
N LYS A 368 7.88 -21.11 -9.93
CA LYS A 368 7.00 -20.10 -9.32
C LYS A 368 7.74 -19.36 -8.21
N ILE A 369 7.62 -18.04 -8.22
CA ILE A 369 8.22 -17.17 -7.20
C ILE A 369 7.56 -17.42 -5.85
N LEU A 370 8.32 -17.23 -4.76
CA LEU A 370 7.78 -17.27 -3.41
C LEU A 370 6.67 -16.21 -3.25
N ASN A 371 5.49 -16.64 -2.81
CA ASN A 371 4.44 -15.71 -2.40
C ASN A 371 4.82 -15.05 -1.06
N ILE A 372 5.28 -13.80 -1.14
CA ILE A 372 5.75 -13.04 0.01
C ILE A 372 4.62 -12.58 0.95
N GLU A 373 3.36 -12.57 0.51
CA GLU A 373 2.22 -12.19 1.35
C GLU A 373 1.97 -13.23 2.47
N ARG A 374 2.40 -14.48 2.26
CA ARG A 374 2.18 -15.61 3.19
C ARG A 374 3.43 -15.96 3.99
N LYS A 375 4.49 -15.17 3.88
CA LYS A 375 5.80 -15.51 4.43
C LYS A 375 6.36 -14.32 5.20
N ASP A 376 7.14 -14.62 6.23
CA ASP A 376 7.86 -13.61 6.96
C ASP A 376 9.02 -13.02 6.14
N GLU A 377 9.53 -11.88 6.56
CA GLU A 377 10.63 -11.20 5.86
C GLU A 377 11.90 -12.06 5.81
N ALA A 378 12.16 -12.87 6.84
CA ALA A 378 13.32 -13.74 6.90
C ALA A 378 13.28 -14.81 5.79
N ALA A 379 12.12 -15.43 5.55
CA ALA A 379 11.92 -16.41 4.48
C ALA A 379 12.01 -15.76 3.10
N MET A 380 11.48 -14.54 2.95
CA MET A 380 11.62 -13.75 1.72
C MET A 380 13.10 -13.54 1.36
N TYR A 381 13.90 -13.05 2.30
CA TYR A 381 15.33 -12.80 2.06
C TYR A 381 16.16 -14.07 1.92
N LYS A 382 15.72 -15.24 2.42
CA LYS A 382 16.39 -16.52 2.18
C LYS A 382 16.15 -17.08 0.79
N ASN A 383 15.10 -16.63 0.09
CA ASN A 383 14.76 -17.13 -1.23
C ASN A 383 15.72 -16.59 -2.30
N GLU A 384 16.29 -17.49 -3.11
CA GLU A 384 17.29 -17.14 -4.12
C GLU A 384 16.71 -16.27 -5.25
N GLU A 385 15.51 -16.56 -5.75
CA GLU A 385 14.88 -15.78 -6.83
C GLU A 385 14.55 -14.35 -6.37
N ILE A 386 14.07 -14.20 -5.13
CA ILE A 386 13.84 -12.87 -4.54
C ILE A 386 15.17 -12.12 -4.33
N GLN A 387 16.21 -12.78 -3.83
CA GLN A 387 17.55 -12.15 -3.74
C GLN A 387 18.05 -11.71 -5.11
N ASN A 388 17.87 -12.53 -6.14
CA ASN A 388 18.28 -12.23 -7.50
C ASN A 388 17.54 -11.00 -8.06
N LEU A 389 16.23 -10.87 -7.77
CA LEU A 389 15.45 -9.70 -8.15
C LEU A 389 15.94 -8.43 -7.41
N ILE A 390 16.14 -8.50 -6.09
CA ILE A 390 16.60 -7.36 -5.29
C ILE A 390 17.97 -6.85 -5.77
N LEU A 391 18.93 -7.77 -5.92
CA LEU A 391 20.29 -7.44 -6.35
C LEU A 391 20.35 -7.05 -7.82
N GLY A 392 19.65 -7.80 -8.68
CA GLY A 392 19.64 -7.58 -10.12
C GLY A 392 19.06 -6.22 -10.49
N LEU A 393 17.99 -5.79 -9.82
CA LEU A 393 17.32 -4.51 -10.09
C LEU A 393 17.93 -3.34 -9.31
N GLY A 394 18.60 -3.60 -8.19
CA GLY A 394 19.09 -2.54 -7.29
C GLY A 394 17.97 -1.95 -6.41
N LEU A 395 17.04 -2.78 -5.93
CA LEU A 395 15.89 -2.30 -5.14
C LEU A 395 16.25 -1.77 -3.74
N GLY A 396 17.47 -2.03 -3.29
CA GLY A 396 17.91 -1.71 -1.94
C GLY A 396 17.28 -2.62 -0.89
N VAL A 397 17.19 -2.13 0.34
CA VAL A 397 16.63 -2.86 1.48
C VAL A 397 15.22 -2.35 1.75
N LYS A 398 14.27 -3.28 1.91
CA LYS A 398 12.89 -2.97 2.30
C LYS A 398 12.84 -2.08 3.55
N GLY A 399 12.06 -1.01 3.49
CA GLY A 399 11.86 -0.05 4.58
C GLY A 399 12.88 1.09 4.62
N GLU A 400 13.89 1.11 3.75
CA GLU A 400 14.73 2.28 3.53
C GLU A 400 14.12 3.16 2.43
N ASP A 401 14.45 4.46 2.46
CA ASP A 401 13.97 5.40 1.45
C ASP A 401 14.39 4.96 0.04
N PHE A 402 13.38 4.79 -0.81
CA PHE A 402 13.62 4.45 -2.21
C PHE A 402 14.26 5.62 -2.94
N ARG A 403 15.36 5.36 -3.64
CA ARG A 403 16.00 6.32 -4.54
C ARG A 403 16.01 5.75 -5.93
N LYS A 404 15.34 6.44 -6.86
CA LYS A 404 15.29 6.04 -8.27
C LYS A 404 16.68 5.88 -8.88
N ASP A 405 17.63 6.76 -8.52
CA ASP A 405 19.03 6.71 -8.98
C ASP A 405 19.79 5.44 -8.57
N SER A 406 19.30 4.72 -7.55
CA SER A 406 19.88 3.44 -7.13
C SER A 406 19.38 2.26 -7.98
N LEU A 407 18.32 2.46 -8.77
CA LEU A 407 17.75 1.47 -9.66
C LEU A 407 18.64 1.31 -10.90
N ARG A 408 18.86 0.07 -11.32
CA ARG A 408 19.74 -0.24 -12.47
C ARG A 408 19.04 -0.09 -13.82
N TYR A 409 17.71 -0.23 -13.84
CA TYR A 409 16.89 -0.20 -15.05
C TYR A 409 15.59 0.58 -14.78
N HIS A 410 15.34 1.67 -15.50
CA HIS A 410 14.10 2.43 -15.33
C HIS A 410 12.89 1.79 -16.00
N LYS A 411 13.10 0.76 -16.84
CA LYS A 411 12.03 -0.06 -17.41
C LYS A 411 12.21 -1.51 -17.00
N ILE A 412 11.33 -1.96 -16.11
CA ILE A 412 11.24 -3.34 -15.65
C ILE A 412 10.05 -3.97 -16.36
N ILE A 413 10.32 -4.87 -17.31
CA ILE A 413 9.33 -5.46 -18.20
C ILE A 413 9.10 -6.91 -17.77
N ILE A 414 7.90 -7.21 -17.29
CA ILE A 414 7.45 -8.57 -16.98
C ILE A 414 6.99 -9.22 -18.29
N LEU A 415 7.69 -10.26 -18.73
CA LEU A 415 7.42 -10.97 -19.97
C LEU A 415 7.18 -12.45 -19.66
N THR A 416 5.91 -12.79 -19.46
CA THR A 416 5.42 -14.14 -19.12
C THR A 416 4.61 -14.72 -20.27
N ASP A 417 4.44 -16.04 -20.29
CA ASP A 417 3.61 -16.70 -21.30
C ASP A 417 2.12 -16.28 -21.15
N ALA A 418 1.39 -16.36 -22.26
CA ALA A 418 -0.05 -16.07 -22.33
C ALA A 418 -0.87 -17.30 -21.92
N ASP A 419 -0.54 -17.85 -20.75
CA ASP A 419 -1.21 -19.02 -20.18
C ASP A 419 -1.51 -18.83 -18.68
N VAL A 420 -2.05 -19.88 -18.05
CA VAL A 420 -2.43 -19.86 -16.64
C VAL A 420 -1.22 -19.74 -15.69
N ASP A 421 -0.07 -20.29 -16.07
CA ASP A 421 1.14 -20.28 -15.25
C ASP A 421 1.86 -18.93 -15.34
N GLY A 422 1.94 -18.34 -16.54
CA GLY A 422 2.41 -16.98 -16.76
C GLY A 422 1.55 -15.94 -16.06
N ALA A 423 0.22 -16.09 -16.08
CA ALA A 423 -0.68 -15.23 -15.29
C ALA A 423 -0.42 -15.35 -13.77
N HIS A 424 -0.11 -16.54 -13.28
CA HIS A 424 0.23 -16.78 -11.88
C HIS A 424 1.58 -16.15 -11.50
N ILE A 425 2.63 -16.36 -12.30
CA ILE A 425 3.95 -15.76 -12.08
C ILE A 425 3.87 -14.24 -12.12
N ARG A 426 3.14 -13.68 -13.10
CA ARG A 426 2.86 -12.24 -13.18
C ARG A 426 2.21 -11.73 -11.90
N THR A 427 1.21 -12.44 -11.37
CA THR A 427 0.55 -12.06 -10.12
C THR A 427 1.52 -12.09 -8.92
N LEU A 428 2.40 -13.10 -8.85
CA LEU A 428 3.43 -13.19 -7.80
C LEU A 428 4.45 -12.05 -7.88
N LEU A 429 4.92 -11.70 -9.09
CA LEU A 429 5.82 -10.58 -9.32
C LEU A 429 5.19 -9.24 -8.93
N LEU A 430 3.94 -9.00 -9.33
CA LEU A 430 3.23 -7.77 -8.98
C LEU A 430 3.03 -7.66 -7.47
N THR A 431 2.71 -8.76 -6.81
CA THR A 431 2.60 -8.81 -5.34
C THR A 431 3.96 -8.48 -4.70
N PHE A 432 5.04 -9.07 -5.22
CA PHE A 432 6.39 -8.78 -4.77
C PHE A 432 6.73 -7.29 -4.87
N PHE A 433 6.61 -6.71 -6.07
CA PHE A 433 6.92 -5.29 -6.27
C PHE A 433 6.04 -4.38 -5.42
N PHE A 434 4.74 -4.68 -5.30
CA PHE A 434 3.81 -3.84 -4.55
C PHE A 434 4.12 -3.80 -3.06
N ARG A 435 4.44 -4.95 -2.45
CA ARG A 435 4.75 -5.06 -1.01
C ARG A 435 6.20 -4.73 -0.67
N TYR A 436 7.14 -4.94 -1.59
CA TYR A 436 8.56 -4.68 -1.35
C TYR A 436 8.95 -3.24 -1.66
N GLN A 437 8.53 -2.72 -2.82
CA GLN A 437 8.89 -1.37 -3.28
C GLN A 437 7.79 -0.75 -4.14
N ARG A 438 6.74 -0.24 -3.48
CA ARG A 438 5.58 0.38 -4.14
C ARG A 438 5.97 1.55 -5.03
N ALA A 439 7.01 2.30 -4.66
CA ALA A 439 7.47 3.47 -5.41
C ALA A 439 7.81 3.17 -6.88
N LEU A 440 8.10 1.91 -7.25
CA LEU A 440 8.29 1.51 -8.64
C LEU A 440 7.04 1.73 -9.53
N PHE A 441 5.84 1.60 -8.95
CA PHE A 441 4.59 1.88 -9.66
C PHE A 441 4.32 3.38 -9.75
N ASP A 442 4.59 4.11 -8.68
CA ASP A 442 4.43 5.57 -8.61
C ASP A 442 5.36 6.26 -9.63
N GLU A 443 6.59 5.77 -9.75
CA GLU A 443 7.61 6.23 -10.71
C GLU A 443 7.40 5.70 -12.14
N GLY A 444 6.42 4.82 -12.37
CA GLY A 444 6.08 4.27 -13.68
C GLY A 444 7.15 3.34 -14.27
N CYS A 445 7.90 2.63 -13.44
CA CYS A 445 9.00 1.76 -13.86
C CYS A 445 8.54 0.34 -14.26
N ILE A 446 7.33 -0.08 -13.90
CA ILE A 446 6.82 -1.44 -14.13
C ILE A 446 5.98 -1.53 -15.41
N TYR A 447 6.32 -2.48 -16.28
CA TYR A 447 5.65 -2.74 -17.55
C TYR A 447 5.35 -4.23 -17.71
N VAL A 448 4.36 -4.55 -18.53
CA VAL A 448 4.07 -5.91 -19.00
C VAL A 448 4.25 -5.96 -20.51
N GLY A 449 5.04 -6.92 -21.00
CA GLY A 449 5.20 -7.17 -22.42
C GLY A 449 3.97 -7.86 -23.01
N VAL A 450 3.57 -7.48 -24.22
CA VAL A 450 2.44 -8.08 -24.94
C VAL A 450 2.98 -8.79 -26.17
N PRO A 451 3.28 -10.10 -26.10
CA PRO A 451 3.67 -10.87 -27.27
C PRO A 451 2.46 -11.12 -28.20
N PRO A 452 2.70 -11.40 -29.50
CA PRO A 452 1.63 -11.74 -30.43
C PRO A 452 1.08 -13.14 -30.13
N LEU A 453 -0.24 -13.33 -30.34
CA LEU A 453 -0.90 -14.63 -30.20
C LEU A 453 -0.79 -15.48 -31.47
N TYR A 454 -0.80 -14.82 -32.63
CA TYR A 454 -0.81 -15.49 -33.93
C TYR A 454 0.26 -14.95 -34.87
N LYS A 455 0.77 -15.84 -35.70
CA LYS A 455 1.55 -15.53 -36.88
C LYS A 455 0.82 -16.06 -38.11
N VAL A 456 0.53 -15.19 -39.05
CA VAL A 456 -0.13 -15.52 -40.31
C VAL A 456 0.88 -15.35 -41.44
N GLU A 457 1.22 -16.45 -42.11
CA GLU A 457 2.16 -16.46 -43.23
C GLU A 457 1.43 -16.59 -44.55
N ARG A 458 1.72 -15.68 -45.48
CA ARG A 458 1.22 -15.71 -46.84
C ARG A 458 2.37 -15.48 -47.82
N GLY A 459 2.78 -16.54 -48.51
CA GLY A 459 3.94 -16.49 -49.39
C GLY A 459 5.22 -16.16 -48.61
N LYS A 460 5.81 -14.98 -48.88
CA LYS A 460 7.01 -14.48 -48.18
C LYS A 460 6.70 -13.48 -47.06
N GLN A 461 5.43 -13.11 -46.88
CA GLN A 461 5.02 -12.12 -45.88
C GLN A 461 4.53 -12.82 -44.61
N ALA A 462 5.01 -12.35 -43.46
CA ALA A 462 4.54 -12.76 -42.15
C ALA A 462 3.84 -11.58 -41.47
N TYR A 463 2.66 -11.84 -40.93
CA TYR A 463 1.86 -10.88 -40.18
C TYR A 463 1.69 -11.41 -38.75
N TYR A 464 1.82 -10.54 -37.75
CA TYR A 464 1.62 -10.89 -36.35
C TYR A 464 0.32 -10.27 -35.85
N CYS A 465 -0.49 -11.03 -35.11
CA CYS A 465 -1.76 -10.57 -34.56
C CYS A 465 -1.76 -10.79 -33.04
N PHE A 466 -2.24 -9.79 -32.29
CA PHE A 466 -2.22 -9.75 -30.83
C PHE A 466 -3.55 -10.18 -30.21
N ASP A 467 -4.64 -10.20 -31.00
CA ASP A 467 -5.94 -10.69 -30.56
C ASP A 467 -6.70 -11.38 -31.71
N ASP A 468 -7.81 -12.03 -31.36
CA ASP A 468 -8.69 -12.71 -32.32
C ASP A 468 -9.37 -11.75 -33.31
N ALA A 469 -9.56 -10.49 -32.91
CA ALA A 469 -10.21 -9.48 -33.75
C ALA A 469 -9.28 -9.04 -34.90
N GLU A 470 -8.01 -8.83 -34.59
CA GLU A 470 -6.94 -8.58 -35.57
C GLU A 470 -6.78 -9.76 -36.52
N LEU A 471 -6.80 -10.99 -36.00
CA LEU A 471 -6.74 -12.20 -36.83
C LEU A 471 -7.92 -12.24 -37.83
N LYS A 472 -9.16 -12.05 -37.34
CA LYS A 472 -10.36 -12.04 -38.20
C LYS A 472 -10.33 -10.91 -39.23
N LYS A 473 -9.85 -9.73 -38.83
CA LYS A 473 -9.71 -8.57 -39.73
C LYS A 473 -8.69 -8.84 -40.82
N LEU A 474 -7.55 -9.45 -40.47
CA LEU A 474 -6.51 -9.84 -41.43
C LEU A 474 -7.03 -10.91 -42.39
N GLN A 475 -7.71 -11.94 -41.89
CA GLN A 475 -8.35 -12.97 -42.72
C GLN A 475 -9.36 -12.37 -43.69
N SER A 476 -10.18 -11.42 -43.24
CA SER A 476 -11.18 -10.73 -44.08
C SER A 476 -10.55 -9.83 -45.14
N SER A 477 -9.30 -9.40 -44.95
CA SER A 477 -8.56 -8.61 -45.94
C SER A 477 -8.01 -9.45 -47.09
N PHE A 478 -7.97 -10.78 -46.93
CA PHE A 478 -7.48 -11.68 -47.96
C PHE A 478 -8.59 -12.08 -48.94
N PRO A 479 -8.26 -12.32 -50.22
CA PRO A 479 -9.21 -12.90 -51.17
C PRO A 479 -9.76 -14.25 -50.67
N ALA A 480 -11.01 -14.57 -51.00
CA ALA A 480 -11.70 -15.79 -50.53
C ALA A 480 -10.95 -17.10 -50.83
N ASN A 481 -10.08 -17.12 -51.86
CA ASN A 481 -9.28 -18.28 -52.27
C ASN A 481 -7.80 -18.17 -51.85
N ALA A 482 -7.45 -17.27 -50.95
CA ALA A 482 -6.07 -17.07 -50.53
C ALA A 482 -5.57 -18.25 -49.66
N SER A 483 -4.46 -18.86 -50.05
CA SER A 483 -3.74 -19.81 -49.20
C SER A 483 -2.83 -19.05 -48.23
N TYR A 484 -2.99 -19.32 -46.94
CA TYR A 484 -2.16 -18.79 -45.86
C TYR A 484 -2.05 -19.83 -44.74
N ASN A 485 -0.96 -19.78 -43.99
CA ASN A 485 -0.72 -20.62 -42.81
C ASN A 485 -0.89 -19.79 -41.54
N ILE A 486 -1.54 -20.35 -40.52
CA ILE A 486 -1.69 -19.71 -39.20
C ILE A 486 -0.98 -20.55 -38.16
N GLN A 487 -0.01 -19.95 -37.49
CA GLN A 487 0.65 -20.50 -36.31
C GLN A 487 0.16 -19.74 -35.07
N ARG A 488 -0.35 -20.46 -34.07
CA ARG A 488 -0.63 -19.89 -32.74
C ARG A 488 0.58 -20.13 -31.85
N PHE A 489 1.07 -19.08 -31.19
CA PHE A 489 2.12 -19.20 -30.18
C PHE A 489 1.49 -19.63 -28.86
N LYS A 490 2.06 -20.66 -28.22
CA LYS A 490 1.61 -21.10 -26.89
C LYS A 490 2.51 -20.59 -25.77
N GLY A 491 3.79 -20.39 -26.07
CA GLY A 491 4.76 -19.83 -25.14
C GLY A 491 5.87 -19.10 -25.85
N LEU A 492 6.53 -18.19 -25.13
CA LEU A 492 7.61 -17.34 -25.64
C LEU A 492 8.83 -18.15 -26.10
N GLY A 493 9.05 -19.33 -25.52
CA GLY A 493 10.13 -20.24 -25.91
C GLY A 493 9.97 -20.87 -27.29
N GLU A 494 8.77 -20.84 -27.88
CA GLU A 494 8.52 -21.35 -29.24
C GLU A 494 8.90 -20.33 -30.32
N MET A 495 9.12 -19.07 -29.95
CA MET A 495 9.47 -18.00 -30.88
C MET A 495 10.96 -18.00 -31.18
N MET A 496 11.30 -17.85 -32.45
CA MET A 496 12.69 -17.64 -32.86
C MET A 496 13.19 -16.27 -32.35
N PRO A 497 14.49 -16.11 -32.02
CA PRO A 497 15.02 -14.86 -31.49
C PRO A 497 14.71 -13.62 -32.34
N SER A 498 14.75 -13.74 -33.68
CA SER A 498 14.39 -12.66 -34.60
C SER A 498 12.91 -12.27 -34.52
N GLN A 499 12.02 -13.24 -34.39
CA GLN A 499 10.58 -13.02 -34.25
C GLN A 499 10.28 -12.31 -32.92
N LEU A 500 10.94 -12.75 -31.85
CA LEU A 500 10.79 -12.15 -30.53
C LEU A 500 11.30 -10.69 -30.53
N TRP A 501 12.40 -10.41 -31.23
CA TRP A 501 12.88 -9.05 -31.44
C TRP A 501 11.86 -8.17 -32.17
N GLU A 502 11.44 -8.59 -33.36
CA GLU A 502 10.54 -7.82 -34.23
C GLU A 502 9.19 -7.50 -33.58
N THR A 503 8.73 -8.35 -32.67
CA THR A 503 7.37 -8.26 -32.11
C THR A 503 7.34 -7.70 -30.69
N THR A 504 8.30 -8.08 -29.83
CA THR A 504 8.16 -7.93 -28.37
C THR A 504 9.32 -7.17 -27.74
N LEU A 505 10.54 -7.29 -28.27
CA LEU A 505 11.73 -6.63 -27.68
C LEU A 505 12.04 -5.28 -28.31
N ASN A 506 11.84 -5.11 -29.62
CA ASN A 506 12.20 -3.90 -30.34
C ASN A 506 11.35 -2.69 -29.88
N PRO A 507 11.96 -1.62 -29.33
CA PRO A 507 11.25 -0.43 -28.88
C PRO A 507 10.39 0.27 -29.94
N GLU A 508 10.72 0.11 -31.22
CA GLU A 508 9.99 0.77 -32.32
C GLU A 508 8.67 0.07 -32.67
N THR A 509 8.57 -1.24 -32.44
CA THR A 509 7.44 -2.06 -32.90
C THR A 509 6.65 -2.70 -31.76
N ARG A 510 7.24 -2.85 -30.57
CA ARG A 510 6.63 -3.56 -29.45
C ARG A 510 5.46 -2.80 -28.82
N LEU A 511 4.59 -3.57 -28.17
CA LEU A 511 3.54 -3.06 -27.29
C LEU A 511 3.87 -3.37 -25.83
N LEU A 512 3.97 -2.34 -25.00
CA LEU A 512 4.14 -2.45 -23.56
C LEU A 512 2.95 -1.84 -22.83
N LYS A 513 2.50 -2.53 -21.79
CA LYS A 513 1.47 -2.07 -20.86
C LYS A 513 2.15 -1.54 -19.60
N GLN A 514 2.22 -0.21 -19.44
CA GLN A 514 2.71 0.41 -18.20
C GLN A 514 1.70 0.18 -17.07
N LEU A 515 2.18 -0.20 -15.89
CA LEU A 515 1.34 -0.45 -14.72
C LEU A 515 1.44 0.71 -13.72
N LYS A 516 0.28 1.24 -13.31
CA LYS A 516 0.14 2.27 -12.26
C LYS A 516 -0.89 1.87 -11.22
N VAL A 517 -0.66 2.21 -9.96
CA VAL A 517 -1.62 1.99 -8.88
C VAL A 517 -2.49 3.24 -8.74
N GLU A 518 -3.79 3.12 -8.99
CA GLU A 518 -4.74 4.23 -8.84
C GLU A 518 -5.18 4.40 -7.39
N ASP A 519 -5.64 3.31 -6.77
CA ASP A 519 -6.05 3.27 -5.37
C ASP A 519 -5.18 2.25 -4.62
N VAL A 520 -4.34 2.78 -3.72
CA VAL A 520 -3.44 1.98 -2.89
C VAL A 520 -4.21 1.10 -1.92
N ALA A 521 -5.29 1.61 -1.32
CA ALA A 521 -6.06 0.88 -0.32
C ALA A 521 -6.78 -0.30 -0.99
N GLU A 522 -7.43 -0.05 -2.12
CA GLU A 522 -8.10 -1.08 -2.90
C GLU A 522 -7.10 -2.14 -3.41
N ALA A 523 -5.98 -1.73 -4.00
CA ALA A 523 -4.94 -2.65 -4.45
C ALA A 523 -4.41 -3.51 -3.30
N SER A 524 -4.20 -2.92 -2.11
CA SER A 524 -3.76 -3.65 -0.92
C SER A 524 -4.77 -4.72 -0.49
N VAL A 525 -6.06 -4.39 -0.44
CA VAL A 525 -7.14 -5.34 -0.11
C VAL A 525 -7.18 -6.49 -1.10
N VAL A 526 -7.05 -6.19 -2.40
CA VAL A 526 -7.07 -7.19 -3.48
C VAL A 526 -5.88 -8.14 -3.38
N PHE A 527 -4.66 -7.60 -3.18
CA PHE A 527 -3.47 -8.44 -2.98
C PHE A 527 -3.59 -9.31 -1.74
N SER A 528 -4.06 -8.78 -0.61
CA SER A 528 -4.27 -9.58 0.61
C SER A 528 -5.35 -10.65 0.41
N SER A 529 -6.43 -10.35 -0.30
CA SER A 529 -7.51 -11.31 -0.58
C SER A 529 -7.08 -12.42 -1.52
N LEU A 530 -6.33 -12.09 -2.58
CA LEU A 530 -5.87 -13.07 -3.58
C LEU A 530 -4.67 -13.89 -3.09
N MET A 531 -3.73 -13.25 -2.40
CA MET A 531 -2.41 -13.80 -2.11
C MET A 531 -2.22 -14.16 -0.64
N GLY A 532 -3.08 -13.70 0.27
CA GLY A 532 -2.97 -13.92 1.71
C GLY A 532 -3.22 -15.35 2.17
N ALA A 533 -3.39 -15.56 3.48
CA ALA A 533 -3.58 -16.90 4.05
C ALA A 533 -5.03 -17.41 3.97
N ARG A 534 -6.01 -16.48 3.95
CA ARG A 534 -7.45 -16.78 3.97
C ARG A 534 -7.94 -17.34 2.64
N VAL A 535 -8.44 -18.58 2.69
CA VAL A 535 -8.89 -19.32 1.49
C VAL A 535 -10.36 -19.02 1.18
N ASP A 536 -11.16 -18.79 2.20
CA ASP A 536 -12.57 -18.38 2.17
C ASP A 536 -12.78 -17.09 1.37
N VAL A 537 -12.09 -16.00 1.74
CA VAL A 537 -12.17 -14.70 1.06
C VAL A 537 -11.78 -14.81 -0.41
N ARG A 538 -10.69 -15.56 -0.68
CA ARG A 538 -10.24 -15.80 -2.04
C ARG A 538 -11.27 -16.55 -2.86
N LYS A 539 -11.87 -17.59 -2.29
CA LYS A 539 -12.91 -18.39 -2.95
C LYS A 539 -14.12 -17.53 -3.28
N GLU A 540 -14.56 -16.70 -2.35
CA GLU A 540 -15.67 -15.78 -2.56
C GLU A 540 -15.35 -14.75 -3.65
N LEU A 541 -14.14 -14.18 -3.64
CA LEU A 541 -13.67 -13.23 -4.65
C LEU A 541 -13.61 -13.87 -6.04
N ILE A 542 -13.13 -15.12 -6.14
CA ILE A 542 -13.17 -15.91 -7.37
C ILE A 542 -14.61 -16.11 -7.84
N GLN A 543 -15.52 -16.53 -6.96
CA GLN A 543 -16.93 -16.77 -7.30
C GLN A 543 -17.64 -15.49 -7.77
N LYS A 544 -17.48 -14.39 -7.03
CA LYS A 544 -18.07 -13.08 -7.36
C LYS A 544 -17.56 -12.54 -8.70
N SER A 545 -16.31 -12.78 -9.03
CA SER A 545 -15.72 -12.27 -10.26
C SER A 545 -15.91 -13.20 -11.46
N ALA A 546 -16.08 -14.51 -11.24
CA ALA A 546 -16.26 -15.49 -12.30
C ALA A 546 -17.51 -15.18 -13.15
N SER A 547 -18.56 -14.63 -12.55
CA SER A 547 -19.77 -14.18 -13.25
C SER A 547 -19.59 -12.90 -14.09
N VAL A 548 -18.53 -12.13 -13.82
CA VAL A 548 -18.24 -10.84 -14.47
C VAL A 548 -17.25 -11.00 -15.63
N VAL A 549 -16.50 -12.11 -15.67
CA VAL A 549 -15.49 -12.35 -16.70
C VAL A 549 -16.15 -12.97 -17.93
N LYS A 550 -16.11 -12.26 -19.05
CA LYS A 550 -16.42 -12.85 -20.34
C LYS A 550 -15.18 -13.61 -20.84
N LEU A 551 -15.40 -14.78 -21.44
CA LEU A 551 -14.33 -15.68 -21.94
C LEU A 551 -13.40 -15.00 -22.96
N ASP A 552 -13.92 -14.04 -23.72
CA ASP A 552 -13.18 -13.21 -24.71
C ASP A 552 -12.25 -12.17 -24.07
N GLN A 553 -12.31 -11.97 -22.75
CA GLN A 553 -11.42 -11.06 -21.99
C GLN A 553 -10.32 -11.79 -21.21
N LEU A 554 -10.26 -13.12 -21.31
CA LEU A 554 -9.21 -13.93 -20.71
C LEU A 554 -8.11 -14.10 -21.76
N ASP A 555 -6.89 -13.64 -21.43
CA ASP A 555 -5.67 -13.95 -22.18
C ASP A 555 -5.34 -15.45 -21.98
N ILE A 556 -6.12 -16.36 -22.58
CA ILE A 556 -5.93 -17.83 -22.57
C ILE A 556 -6.04 -18.39 -23.99
#